data_AF-A0A9N9DTN6-F1
#
_entry.id   AF-A0A9N9DTN6-F1
#
_cell.length_a   1.000
_cell.length_b   1.000
_cell.length_c   1.000
_cell.angle_alpha   90.00
_cell.angle_beta   90.00
_cell.angle_gamma   90.00
#
_symmetry.space_group_name_H-M   'P 1'
#
loop_
_entity.id
_entity.type
_entity.pdbx_description
1 polymer ?
#
loop_
_entity_poly.entity_id
_entity_poly.type
_entity_poly.pdbx_seq_one_letter_code
_entity_poly.pdbx_strand_id
1 'polypeptide(L)'
;MADGRQEQTRHLIVNSLFRKQVEDPKNPGYAILYENLLAHVKVYEDASAHTQQGKSRLRPSKVETKCRYLLLAERYDGAFHLYKSRKFENKFSIGQSWPLEQLRAVEGVNPTTFVVTLNKAYCWSTETPYEKQAFLYSLVQVYRKFTTQLPRLASCEDFWIEEQTQSDEFVMALSLQEKLANANSTTSIRSFDSGLRNLAKNDRSTPSLFAGANASESNSIMNYAIDE
;
A
#
# COMPACT_ATOMS: atom_id res chain seq x y z
N MET A 1 16.56 1.72 -11.13
CA MET A 1 16.71 1.29 -9.73
C MET A 1 15.63 2.03 -8.94
N ALA A 2 14.62 1.34 -8.41
CA ALA A 2 13.64 1.98 -7.55
C ALA A 2 14.36 2.49 -6.28
N ASP A 3 14.26 3.80 -6.02
CA ASP A 3 14.91 4.44 -4.87
C ASP A 3 14.37 3.82 -3.57
N GLY A 4 15.22 3.10 -2.82
CA GLY A 4 14.83 2.42 -1.58
C GLY A 4 14.18 3.36 -0.55
N ARG A 5 14.41 4.67 -0.65
CA ARG A 5 13.74 5.68 0.19
C ARG A 5 12.24 5.80 -0.10
N GLN A 6 11.83 5.63 -1.35
CA GLN A 6 10.42 5.64 -1.74
C GLN A 6 9.69 4.43 -1.16
N GLU A 7 10.31 3.24 -1.20
CA GLU A 7 9.73 2.03 -0.61
C GLU A 7 9.63 2.10 0.92
N GLN A 8 10.67 2.61 1.59
CA GLN A 8 10.60 2.83 3.03
C GLN A 8 9.50 3.85 3.40
N THR A 9 9.36 4.90 2.61
CA THR A 9 8.30 5.91 2.80
C THR A 9 6.92 5.30 2.61
N ARG A 10 6.73 4.48 1.56
CA ARG A 10 5.51 3.71 1.30
C ARG A 10 5.14 2.85 2.51
N HIS A 11 6.09 2.10 3.04
CA HIS A 11 5.87 1.23 4.20
C HIS A 11 5.40 2.03 5.44
N LEU A 12 6.01 3.19 5.71
CA LEU A 12 5.58 4.07 6.81
C LEU A 12 4.19 4.65 6.60
N ILE A 13 3.83 5.02 5.36
CA ILE A 13 2.50 5.53 5.01
C ILE A 13 1.44 4.45 5.24
N VAL A 14 1.64 3.26 4.68
CA VAL A 14 0.72 2.13 4.83
C VAL A 14 0.52 1.80 6.30
N ASN A 15 1.62 1.70 7.07
CA ASN A 15 1.56 1.40 8.49
C ASN A 15 0.84 2.47 9.32
N SER A 16 0.93 3.73 8.92
CA SER A 16 0.31 4.84 9.64
C SER A 16 -1.16 5.02 9.30
N LEU A 17 -1.55 4.83 8.03
CA LEU A 17 -2.84 5.32 7.50
C LEU A 17 -3.71 4.25 6.84
N PHE A 18 -3.15 3.19 6.26
CA PHE A 18 -3.88 2.25 5.38
C PHE A 18 -3.90 0.80 5.90
N ARG A 19 -3.82 0.61 7.22
CA ARG A 19 -3.91 -0.72 7.86
C ARG A 19 -5.33 -1.19 8.17
N LYS A 20 -6.31 -0.28 8.13
CA LYS A 20 -7.68 -0.62 8.51
C LYS A 20 -8.23 -1.69 7.56
N GLN A 21 -8.77 -2.76 8.12
CA GLN A 21 -9.45 -3.82 7.39
C GLN A 21 -10.95 -3.80 7.67
N VAL A 22 -11.72 -4.31 6.72
CA VAL A 22 -13.16 -4.55 6.81
C VAL A 22 -13.48 -5.94 6.28
N GLU A 23 -14.61 -6.51 6.69
CA GLU A 23 -15.08 -7.77 6.14
C GLU A 23 -15.47 -7.59 4.67
N ASP A 24 -15.10 -8.57 3.83
CA ASP A 24 -15.44 -8.58 2.41
C ASP A 24 -16.94 -8.80 2.24
N PRO A 25 -17.70 -7.84 1.68
CA PRO A 25 -19.13 -8.02 1.42
C PRO A 25 -19.44 -9.19 0.49
N LYS A 26 -18.46 -9.62 -0.33
CA LYS A 26 -18.61 -10.74 -1.26
C LYS A 26 -18.25 -12.07 -0.63
N ASN A 27 -17.40 -12.08 0.41
CA ASN A 27 -16.89 -13.28 1.07
C ASN A 27 -16.90 -13.09 2.60
N PRO A 28 -18.05 -13.32 3.26
CA PRO A 28 -18.14 -13.22 4.72
C PRO A 28 -17.09 -14.08 5.42
N GLY A 29 -16.46 -13.54 6.46
CA GLY A 29 -15.34 -14.14 7.17
C GLY A 29 -13.94 -13.86 6.58
N TYR A 30 -13.84 -13.20 5.42
CA TYR A 30 -12.58 -12.75 4.85
C TYR A 30 -12.37 -11.25 5.06
N ALA A 31 -11.17 -10.82 5.46
CA ALA A 31 -10.85 -9.41 5.68
C ALA A 31 -10.14 -8.81 4.46
N ILE A 32 -10.59 -7.64 4.02
CA ILE A 32 -9.98 -6.84 2.96
C ILE A 32 -9.54 -5.49 3.52
N LEU A 33 -8.60 -4.82 2.85
CA LEU A 33 -8.22 -3.45 3.21
C LEU A 33 -9.40 -2.51 2.99
N TYR A 34 -9.66 -1.64 3.97
CA TYR A 34 -10.62 -0.56 3.83
C TYR A 34 -10.20 0.41 2.72
N GLU A 35 -8.90 0.71 2.66
CA GLU A 35 -8.27 1.51 1.61
C GLU A 35 -6.90 0.96 1.23
N ASN A 36 -6.61 0.96 -0.06
CA ASN A 36 -5.35 0.51 -0.64
C ASN A 36 -4.59 1.70 -1.25
N LEU A 37 -3.35 1.91 -0.82
CA LEU A 37 -2.49 2.96 -1.37
C LEU A 37 -2.02 2.56 -2.77
N LEU A 38 -2.23 3.43 -3.77
CA LEU A 38 -1.82 3.18 -5.16
C LEU A 38 -0.54 3.93 -5.52
N ALA A 39 -0.47 5.21 -5.16
CA ALA A 39 0.67 6.06 -5.46
C ALA A 39 0.87 7.11 -4.38
N HIS A 40 2.09 7.58 -4.21
CA HIS A 40 2.41 8.70 -3.33
C HIS A 40 3.53 9.56 -3.91
N VAL A 41 3.56 10.83 -3.53
CA VAL A 41 4.65 11.73 -3.89
C VAL A 41 4.88 12.76 -2.79
N LYS A 42 6.15 13.11 -2.55
CA LYS A 42 6.54 14.20 -1.67
C LYS A 42 6.40 15.53 -2.41
N VAL A 43 5.76 16.50 -1.78
CA VAL A 43 5.53 17.82 -2.38
C VAL A 43 5.88 18.96 -1.42
N TYR A 44 6.17 20.12 -2.01
CA TYR A 44 6.39 21.39 -1.33
C TYR A 44 5.26 22.35 -1.67
N GLU A 45 4.68 22.96 -0.64
CA GLU A 45 3.65 24.00 -0.74
C GLU A 45 4.22 25.30 -0.20
N ASP A 46 4.07 26.41 -0.94
CA ASP A 46 4.46 27.73 -0.47
C ASP A 46 3.48 28.20 0.62
N ALA A 47 3.97 28.36 1.85
CA ALA A 47 3.14 28.83 2.96
C ALA A 47 2.57 30.24 2.74
N SER A 48 3.19 31.06 1.89
CA SER A 48 2.75 32.41 1.59
C SER A 48 1.59 32.47 0.61
N ALA A 49 1.38 31.44 -0.21
CA ALA A 49 0.29 31.40 -1.19
C ALA A 49 -1.11 31.40 -0.54
N HIS A 50 -1.23 30.93 0.71
CA HIS A 50 -2.50 30.95 1.46
C HIS A 50 -2.82 32.33 2.07
N THR A 51 -1.82 33.21 2.19
CA THR A 51 -1.91 34.49 2.92
C THR A 51 -1.97 35.71 1.97
N GLN A 52 -1.88 35.49 0.65
CA GLN A 52 -1.71 36.56 -0.35
C GLN A 52 -3.02 37.05 -0.99
N GLN A 53 -4.19 36.72 -0.45
CA GLN A 53 -5.38 37.53 -0.70
C GLN A 53 -5.34 38.76 0.23
N GLY A 54 -4.43 39.72 0.00
CA GLY A 54 -4.56 40.98 0.73
C GLY A 54 -3.49 42.06 0.63
N LYS A 55 -2.17 41.78 0.76
CA LYS A 55 -1.21 42.89 0.97
C LYS A 55 0.16 42.65 0.36
N SER A 56 0.58 43.62 -0.45
CA SER A 56 1.81 43.57 -1.25
C SER A 56 3.08 43.94 -0.47
N ARG A 57 4.20 43.42 -0.98
CA ARG A 57 5.55 44.03 -1.10
C ARG A 57 6.49 44.12 0.12
N LEU A 58 7.75 43.79 -0.20
CA LEU A 58 9.03 44.15 0.46
C LEU A 58 9.41 43.39 1.73
N ARG A 59 9.83 42.13 1.59
CA ARG A 59 10.98 41.52 2.30
C ARG A 59 11.29 40.16 1.64
N PRO A 60 12.56 39.77 1.43
CA PRO A 60 12.88 38.37 1.16
C PRO A 60 12.77 37.60 2.48
N SER A 61 11.57 37.53 3.05
CA SER A 61 11.32 36.57 4.13
C SER A 61 11.40 35.20 3.48
N LYS A 62 12.40 34.41 3.87
CA LYS A 62 12.58 33.00 3.50
C LYS A 62 11.22 32.35 3.24
N VAL A 63 10.90 32.07 1.98
CA VAL A 63 9.64 31.44 1.59
C VAL A 63 9.58 30.12 2.33
N GLU A 64 8.69 30.02 3.32
CA GLU A 64 8.58 28.82 4.14
C GLU A 64 7.85 27.74 3.33
N THR A 65 8.63 26.88 2.69
CA THR A 65 8.09 25.74 1.93
C THR A 65 7.70 24.63 2.89
N LYS A 66 6.41 24.32 2.96
CA LYS A 66 5.87 23.23 3.78
C LYS A 66 5.97 21.92 3.02
N CYS A 67 6.71 20.95 3.58
CA CYS A 67 6.75 19.59 3.05
C CYS A 67 5.45 18.84 3.37
N ARG A 68 4.84 18.22 2.36
CA ARG A 68 3.63 17.39 2.45
C ARG A 68 3.79 16.15 1.58
N TYR A 69 2.84 15.23 1.69
CA TYR A 69 2.74 14.08 0.80
C TYR A 69 1.34 14.02 0.21
N LEU A 70 1.26 13.83 -1.10
CA LEU A 70 0.02 13.49 -1.78
C LEU A 70 -0.06 11.97 -1.88
N LEU A 71 -1.21 11.41 -1.51
CA LEU A 71 -1.46 9.97 -1.49
C LEU A 71 -2.71 9.68 -2.32
N LEU A 72 -2.60 8.79 -3.29
CA LEU A 72 -3.72 8.32 -4.11
C LEU A 72 -4.10 6.92 -3.63
N ALA A 73 -5.36 6.70 -3.26
CA ALA A 73 -5.83 5.44 -2.72
C ALA A 73 -7.18 5.00 -3.31
N GLU A 74 -7.40 3.69 -3.33
CA GLU A 74 -8.66 3.02 -3.67
C GLU A 74 -9.34 2.54 -2.39
N ARG A 75 -10.60 2.91 -2.17
CA ARG A 75 -11.42 2.36 -1.08
C ARG A 75 -12.03 1.03 -1.49
N TYR A 76 -12.36 0.18 -0.52
CA TYR A 76 -12.93 -1.16 -0.75
C TYR A 76 -14.20 -1.19 -1.61
N ASP A 77 -14.94 -0.07 -1.69
CA ASP A 77 -16.14 0.10 -2.51
C ASP A 77 -15.86 0.61 -3.94
N GLY A 78 -14.58 0.77 -4.29
CA GLY A 78 -14.13 1.29 -5.59
C GLY A 78 -14.01 2.81 -5.67
N ALA A 79 -14.31 3.55 -4.59
CA ALA A 79 -14.14 5.00 -4.58
C ALA A 79 -12.67 5.38 -4.46
N PHE A 80 -12.18 6.26 -5.34
CA PHE A 80 -10.81 6.75 -5.26
C PHE A 80 -10.72 8.07 -4.50
N HIS A 81 -9.67 8.21 -3.70
CA HIS A 81 -9.41 9.39 -2.90
C HIS A 81 -7.99 9.91 -3.11
N LEU A 82 -7.86 11.23 -3.16
CA LEU A 82 -6.60 11.94 -3.03
C LEU A 82 -6.50 12.49 -1.60
N TYR A 83 -5.37 12.27 -0.95
CA TYR A 83 -5.09 12.75 0.39
C TYR A 83 -3.88 13.68 0.39
N LYS A 84 -3.94 14.73 1.21
CA LYS A 84 -2.77 15.51 1.62
C LYS A 84 -2.42 15.14 3.05
N SER A 85 -1.21 14.67 3.26
CA SER A 85 -0.73 14.23 4.57
C SER A 85 0.53 14.97 5.02
N ARG A 86 0.76 14.93 6.33
CA ARG A 86 1.96 15.43 7.00
C ARG A 86 2.72 14.24 7.58
N LYS A 87 4.03 14.21 7.34
CA LYS A 87 4.97 13.34 8.04
C LYS A 87 5.47 14.04 9.32
N PHE A 88 5.43 13.33 10.44
CA PHE A 88 6.08 13.71 11.68
C PHE A 88 6.90 12.52 12.16
N GLU A 89 8.24 12.66 12.14
CA GLU A 89 9.18 11.55 12.35
C GLU A 89 8.84 10.35 11.43
N ASN A 90 8.44 9.22 12.00
CA ASN A 90 8.08 8.00 11.26
C ASN A 90 6.57 7.76 11.13
N LYS A 91 5.74 8.75 11.48
CA LYS A 91 4.27 8.66 11.41
C LYS A 91 3.69 9.65 10.42
N PHE A 92 2.58 9.24 9.79
CA PHE A 92 1.82 10.09 8.88
C PHE A 92 0.45 10.42 9.46
N SER A 93 -0.05 11.61 9.13
CA SER A 93 -1.39 12.08 9.47
C SER A 93 -2.05 12.73 8.26
N ILE A 94 -3.32 12.40 8.00
CA ILE A 94 -4.10 13.02 6.92
C ILE A 94 -4.57 14.40 7.42
N GLY A 95 -4.24 15.44 6.66
CA GLY A 95 -4.73 16.79 6.93
C GLY A 95 -5.91 17.18 6.04
N GLN A 96 -5.96 16.63 4.82
CA GLN A 96 -7.04 16.90 3.88
C GLN A 96 -7.32 15.68 3.01
N SER A 97 -8.58 15.48 2.66
CA SER A 97 -9.06 14.42 1.77
C SER A 97 -9.95 15.02 0.68
N TRP A 98 -9.85 14.45 -0.51
CA TRP A 98 -10.70 14.79 -1.64
C TRP A 98 -11.13 13.51 -2.35
N PRO A 99 -12.44 13.28 -2.54
CA PRO A 99 -12.92 12.32 -3.51
C PRO A 99 -12.34 12.65 -4.88
N LEU A 100 -11.86 11.65 -5.61
CA LEU A 100 -11.21 11.86 -6.91
C LEU A 100 -12.20 12.41 -7.96
N GLU A 101 -13.51 12.21 -7.77
CA GLU A 101 -14.61 12.85 -8.52
C GLU A 101 -14.50 14.38 -8.58
N GLN A 102 -13.85 15.01 -7.60
CA GLN A 102 -13.70 16.46 -7.55
C GLN A 102 -12.61 16.97 -8.49
N LEU A 103 -11.81 16.10 -9.12
CA LEU A 103 -10.74 16.48 -10.04
C LEU A 103 -11.31 17.11 -11.32
N ARG A 104 -10.94 18.36 -11.57
CA ARG A 104 -11.38 19.13 -12.74
C ARG A 104 -10.28 19.32 -13.76
N ALA A 105 -9.07 19.62 -13.30
CA ALA A 105 -7.93 19.85 -14.18
C ALA A 105 -6.61 19.45 -13.53
N VAL A 106 -5.66 19.07 -14.37
CA VAL A 106 -4.26 18.81 -14.01
C VAL A 106 -3.39 19.55 -15.02
N GLU A 107 -2.47 20.36 -14.51
CA GLU A 107 -1.63 21.24 -15.33
C GLU A 107 -0.17 21.14 -14.91
N GLY A 108 0.74 20.96 -15.87
CA GLY A 108 2.18 21.06 -15.63
C GLY A 108 2.63 22.50 -15.79
N VAL A 109 3.19 23.11 -14.74
CA VAL A 109 3.64 24.52 -14.81
C VAL A 109 5.10 24.60 -15.24
N ASN A 110 5.95 23.73 -14.68
CA ASN A 110 7.37 23.63 -15.01
C ASN A 110 7.84 22.18 -14.70
N PRO A 111 9.14 21.83 -14.88
CA PRO A 111 9.60 20.46 -14.71
C PRO A 111 9.26 19.82 -13.36
N THR A 112 9.20 20.58 -12.26
CA THR A 112 8.90 20.05 -10.92
C THR A 112 7.56 20.52 -10.34
N THR A 113 6.92 21.52 -10.95
CA THR A 113 5.73 22.18 -10.40
C THR A 113 4.50 21.86 -11.24
N PHE A 114 3.40 21.59 -10.56
CA PHE A 114 2.12 21.27 -11.17
C PHE A 114 0.96 21.87 -10.37
N VAL A 115 -0.18 22.02 -11.04
CA VAL A 115 -1.42 22.50 -10.46
C VAL A 115 -2.48 21.42 -10.60
N VAL A 116 -3.17 21.13 -9.49
CA VAL A 116 -4.34 20.25 -9.46
C VAL A 116 -5.54 21.09 -9.08
N THR A 117 -6.54 21.13 -9.97
CA THR A 117 -7.79 21.85 -9.72
C THR A 117 -8.85 20.87 -9.22
N LEU A 118 -9.23 21.03 -7.95
CA LEU A 118 -10.30 20.30 -7.28
C LEU A 118 -11.48 21.27 -7.02
N ASN A 119 -11.80 21.51 -5.76
CA ASN A 119 -12.61 22.65 -5.32
C ASN A 119 -11.87 24.00 -5.42
N LYS A 120 -10.54 23.95 -5.39
CA LYS A 120 -9.60 25.07 -5.56
C LYS A 120 -8.41 24.59 -6.38
N ALA A 121 -7.68 25.52 -6.99
CA ALA A 121 -6.40 25.23 -7.62
C ALA A 121 -5.32 25.09 -6.55
N TYR A 122 -4.68 23.94 -6.49
CA TYR A 122 -3.56 23.66 -5.60
C TYR A 122 -2.28 23.58 -6.40
N CYS A 123 -1.30 24.42 -6.07
CA CYS A 123 0.02 24.42 -6.69
C CYS A 123 1.03 23.72 -5.76
N TRP A 124 1.74 22.74 -6.31
CA TRP A 124 2.73 21.94 -5.59
C TRP A 124 3.97 21.71 -6.45
N SER A 125 5.12 21.59 -5.79
CA SER A 125 6.39 21.22 -6.43
C SER A 125 6.94 19.92 -5.87
N THR A 126 7.54 19.07 -6.69
CA THR A 126 8.25 17.84 -6.29
C THR A 126 9.75 18.07 -6.14
N GLU A 127 10.51 17.07 -5.65
CA GLU A 127 11.98 17.15 -5.61
C GLU A 127 12.57 17.00 -7.01
N THR A 128 12.00 16.10 -7.81
CA THR A 128 12.49 15.80 -9.15
C THR A 128 11.37 15.85 -10.21
N PRO A 129 11.69 16.16 -11.48
CA PRO A 129 10.71 16.10 -12.57
C PRO A 129 10.13 14.69 -12.78
N TYR A 130 10.94 13.66 -12.56
CA TYR A 130 10.52 12.28 -12.66
C TYR A 130 9.40 11.94 -11.67
N GLU A 131 9.53 12.37 -10.41
CA GLU A 131 8.49 12.18 -9.39
C GLU A 131 7.18 12.89 -9.74
N LYS A 132 7.27 14.12 -10.29
CA LYS A 132 6.10 14.85 -10.81
C LYS A 132 5.40 14.00 -11.86
N GLN A 133 6.16 13.56 -12.87
CA GLN A 133 5.61 12.82 -14.00
C GLN A 133 5.02 11.48 -13.60
N ALA A 134 5.72 10.69 -12.78
CA ALA A 134 5.26 9.39 -12.31
C ALA A 134 3.96 9.49 -11.49
N PHE A 135 3.85 10.52 -10.64
CA PHE A 135 2.64 10.75 -9.86
C PHE A 135 1.48 11.23 -10.72
N LEU A 136 1.70 12.22 -11.60
CA LEU A 136 0.65 12.72 -12.49
C LEU A 136 0.15 11.65 -13.46
N TYR A 137 1.05 10.79 -13.96
CA TYR A 137 0.69 9.63 -14.75
C TYR A 137 -0.27 8.70 -13.99
N SER A 138 0.12 8.31 -12.77
CA SER A 138 -0.70 7.45 -11.92
C SER A 138 -2.06 8.07 -11.61
N LEU A 139 -2.09 9.38 -11.33
CA LEU A 139 -3.31 10.14 -11.05
C LEU A 139 -4.27 10.14 -12.25
N VAL A 140 -3.77 10.47 -13.45
CA VAL A 140 -4.58 10.51 -14.68
C VAL A 140 -5.05 9.11 -15.06
N GLN A 141 -4.21 8.08 -14.94
CA GLN A 141 -4.59 6.71 -15.26
C GLN A 141 -5.67 6.17 -14.34
N VAL A 142 -5.58 6.42 -13.04
CA VAL A 142 -6.64 6.05 -12.10
C VAL A 142 -7.92 6.82 -12.38
N TYR A 143 -7.81 8.13 -12.66
CA TYR A 143 -8.98 8.94 -13.02
C TYR A 143 -9.68 8.39 -14.28
N ARG A 144 -8.94 8.01 -15.33
CA ARG A 144 -9.48 7.38 -16.56
C ARG A 144 -10.20 6.06 -16.31
N LYS A 145 -9.77 5.27 -15.32
CA LYS A 145 -10.44 4.02 -14.96
C LYS A 145 -11.74 4.28 -14.21
N PHE A 146 -11.73 5.32 -13.37
CA PHE A 146 -12.86 5.69 -12.53
C PHE A 146 -13.96 6.44 -13.29
N THR A 147 -13.59 7.30 -14.25
CA THR A 147 -14.54 8.04 -15.08
C THR A 147 -14.31 7.77 -16.56
N THR A 148 -15.40 7.71 -17.32
CA THR A 148 -15.34 7.60 -18.78
C THR A 148 -14.83 8.87 -19.46
N GLN A 149 -14.57 9.95 -18.72
CA GLN A 149 -14.12 11.25 -19.21
C GLN A 149 -12.71 11.58 -18.72
N LEU A 150 -11.90 12.25 -19.56
CA LEU A 150 -10.59 12.76 -19.15
C LEU A 150 -10.73 14.08 -18.37
N PRO A 151 -9.88 14.34 -17.36
CA PRO A 151 -9.86 15.65 -16.73
C PRO A 151 -9.32 16.67 -17.73
N ARG A 152 -9.64 17.96 -17.57
CA ARG A 152 -9.08 18.98 -18.47
C ARG A 152 -7.57 19.04 -18.25
N LEU A 153 -6.81 18.60 -19.24
CA LEU A 153 -5.35 18.71 -19.24
C LEU A 153 -4.99 20.05 -19.89
N ALA A 154 -4.50 21.01 -19.11
CA ALA A 154 -4.07 22.29 -19.65
C ALA A 154 -2.53 22.40 -19.60
N SER A 155 -1.93 22.80 -20.72
CA SER A 155 -0.49 23.14 -20.85
C SER A 155 0.49 22.10 -20.29
N CYS A 156 0.16 20.81 -20.34
CA CYS A 156 1.13 19.76 -20.01
C CYS A 156 1.91 19.41 -21.29
N GLU A 157 2.87 20.25 -21.66
CA GLU A 157 3.77 19.99 -22.81
C GLU A 157 4.72 18.79 -22.57
N ASP A 158 4.61 18.09 -21.43
CA ASP A 158 5.40 16.90 -21.08
C ASP A 158 4.59 15.59 -21.13
N PHE A 159 3.43 15.55 -21.81
CA PHE A 159 2.65 14.31 -21.91
C PHE A 159 3.14 13.45 -23.09
N TRP A 160 4.05 12.51 -22.82
CA TRP A 160 4.16 11.29 -23.63
C TRP A 160 2.92 10.41 -23.34
N ILE A 161 1.75 10.79 -23.90
CA ILE A 161 0.67 9.82 -24.15
C ILE A 161 0.92 9.22 -25.52
N GLU A 162 1.99 8.45 -25.67
CA GLU A 162 2.00 7.40 -26.66
C GLU A 162 3.06 6.37 -26.27
N GLU A 163 2.62 5.12 -26.26
CA GLU A 163 3.37 3.89 -25.98
C GLU A 163 3.80 3.61 -24.52
N GLN A 164 2.95 2.88 -23.77
CA GLN A 164 2.96 1.41 -23.82
C GLN A 164 1.98 0.82 -22.80
N THR A 165 1.05 0.03 -23.34
CA THR A 165 0.15 -0.94 -22.71
C THR A 165 0.84 -1.92 -21.74
N GLN A 166 2.18 -1.96 -21.66
CA GLN A 166 2.93 -2.77 -20.68
C GLN A 166 3.05 -2.11 -19.29
N SER A 167 3.03 -0.78 -19.19
CA SER A 167 3.14 -0.10 -17.88
C SER A 167 1.84 -0.21 -17.07
N ASP A 168 0.69 -0.24 -17.77
CA ASP A 168 -0.60 -0.49 -17.16
C ASP A 168 -0.69 -1.90 -16.57
N GLU A 169 -0.08 -2.89 -17.23
CA GLU A 169 0.07 -4.24 -16.69
C GLU A 169 1.01 -4.27 -15.49
N PHE A 170 2.09 -3.48 -15.47
CA PHE A 170 3.03 -3.40 -14.34
C PHE A 170 2.41 -2.75 -13.09
N VAL A 171 1.71 -1.63 -13.23
CA VAL A 171 1.03 -0.98 -12.10
C VAL A 171 -0.14 -1.84 -11.59
N MET A 172 -0.87 -2.50 -12.50
CA MET A 172 -1.91 -3.47 -12.13
C MET A 172 -1.31 -4.72 -11.50
N ALA A 173 -0.18 -5.22 -11.99
CA ALA A 173 0.53 -6.36 -11.42
C ALA A 173 1.05 -6.01 -10.03
N LEU A 174 1.60 -4.83 -9.78
CA LEU A 174 1.98 -4.41 -8.43
C LEU A 174 0.78 -4.31 -7.48
N SER A 175 -0.34 -3.75 -7.96
CA SER A 175 -1.59 -3.71 -7.19
C SER A 175 -2.12 -5.12 -6.89
N LEU A 176 -2.11 -6.03 -7.87
CA LEU A 176 -2.53 -7.42 -7.71
C LEU A 176 -1.55 -8.20 -6.82
N GLN A 177 -0.25 -7.99 -6.96
CA GLN A 177 0.79 -8.61 -6.13
C GLN A 177 0.63 -8.16 -4.68
N GLU A 178 0.31 -6.89 -4.44
CA GLU A 178 0.03 -6.36 -3.11
C GLU A 178 -1.30 -6.89 -2.56
N LYS A 179 -2.35 -6.98 -3.40
CA LYS A 179 -3.62 -7.65 -3.05
C LYS A 179 -3.37 -9.13 -2.67
N LEU A 180 -2.51 -9.85 -3.39
CA LEU A 180 -2.11 -11.23 -3.10
C LEU A 180 -1.19 -11.34 -1.87
N ALA A 181 -0.24 -10.44 -1.69
CA ALA A 181 0.66 -10.44 -0.53
C ALA A 181 -0.09 -10.15 0.79
N ASN A 182 -1.08 -9.26 0.73
CA ASN A 182 -1.98 -8.98 1.84
C ASN A 182 -2.95 -10.15 2.09
N ALA A 183 -3.37 -10.85 1.03
CA ALA A 183 -4.17 -12.06 1.15
C ALA A 183 -3.42 -13.20 1.87
N ASN A 184 -2.12 -13.35 1.57
CA ASN A 184 -1.28 -14.42 2.11
C ASN A 184 -0.76 -14.15 3.54
N SER A 185 -0.88 -12.91 4.03
CA SER A 185 -0.52 -12.55 5.41
C SER A 185 -1.58 -12.95 6.44
N THR A 186 -2.74 -13.46 6.00
CA THR A 186 -3.88 -13.83 6.87
C THR A 186 -3.99 -15.33 7.12
N THR A 187 -3.16 -16.17 6.48
CA THR A 187 -3.12 -17.62 6.75
C THR A 187 -2.23 -17.93 7.94
N SER A 188 -2.57 -17.39 9.11
CA SER A 188 -2.06 -17.92 10.37
C SER A 188 -2.70 -19.29 10.58
N ILE A 189 -1.87 -20.32 10.45
CA ILE A 189 -2.14 -21.75 10.65
C ILE A 189 -3.16 -21.95 11.78
N ARG A 190 -4.35 -22.44 11.45
CA ARG A 190 -5.17 -23.21 12.39
C ARG A 190 -4.91 -24.68 12.09
N SER A 191 -4.15 -25.33 12.95
CA SER A 191 -4.09 -26.78 13.04
C SER A 191 -5.52 -27.28 13.31
N PHE A 192 -6.17 -27.83 12.29
CA PHE A 192 -7.36 -28.65 12.48
C PHE A 192 -6.91 -30.07 12.78
N ASP A 193 -6.77 -30.36 14.06
CA ASP A 193 -6.90 -31.70 14.59
C ASP A 193 -8.40 -32.04 14.58
N SER A 194 -8.79 -32.96 13.70
CA SER A 194 -10.11 -33.59 13.77
C SER A 194 -10.00 -34.99 13.19
N GLY A 195 -10.08 -35.97 14.09
CA GLY A 195 -9.84 -37.37 13.80
C GLY A 195 -10.80 -38.00 12.81
N LEU A 196 -10.28 -39.03 12.15
CA LEU A 196 -11.06 -40.10 11.56
C LEU A 196 -10.52 -41.43 12.10
N ARG A 197 -11.31 -42.04 12.99
CA ARG A 197 -11.19 -43.46 13.37
C ARG A 197 -11.96 -44.31 12.34
N ASN A 198 -11.28 -45.35 11.87
CA ASN A 198 -11.75 -46.70 11.52
C ASN A 198 -12.99 -46.92 10.63
N LEU A 199 -12.79 -47.65 9.52
CA LEU A 199 -13.49 -48.90 9.14
C LEU A 199 -12.78 -49.47 7.89
N ALA A 200 -11.88 -50.44 8.01
CA ALA A 200 -12.10 -51.90 7.94
C ALA A 200 -12.35 -52.47 6.52
N LYS A 201 -11.40 -53.27 5.99
CA LYS A 201 -11.52 -54.74 5.71
C LYS A 201 -10.54 -55.22 4.61
N ASN A 202 -9.82 -56.31 4.95
CA ASN A 202 -9.33 -57.46 4.15
C ASN A 202 -8.61 -57.21 2.80
N ASP A 203 -7.56 -57.96 2.40
CA ASP A 203 -7.31 -59.40 2.54
C ASP A 203 -5.84 -59.76 2.17
N ARG A 204 -5.30 -60.86 2.75
CA ARG A 204 -4.31 -61.85 2.20
C ARG A 204 -2.96 -61.35 1.63
N SER A 205 -1.75 -61.84 1.95
CA SER A 205 -1.25 -63.19 2.35
C SER A 205 0.20 -63.13 2.92
N THR A 206 0.52 -64.14 3.73
CA THR A 206 1.75 -64.63 4.44
C THR A 206 3.01 -64.98 3.60
N PRO A 207 4.13 -65.54 4.14
CA PRO A 207 4.90 -65.29 5.40
C PRO A 207 6.48 -65.45 5.33
N SER A 208 7.15 -65.21 6.49
CA SER A 208 8.39 -65.84 7.04
C SER A 208 9.78 -65.41 6.52
N LEU A 209 10.90 -65.37 7.28
CA LEU A 209 11.47 -66.26 8.32
C LEU A 209 12.43 -65.51 9.30
N PHE A 210 12.47 -65.97 10.58
CA PHE A 210 13.59 -66.16 11.56
C PHE A 210 14.79 -65.17 11.65
N ALA A 211 15.46 -64.87 12.79
CA ALA A 211 15.56 -65.41 14.16
C ALA A 211 16.17 -64.32 15.10
N GLY A 212 15.81 -64.25 16.39
CA GLY A 212 16.65 -64.67 17.55
C GLY A 212 17.32 -63.45 18.23
N ALA A 213 17.57 -63.34 19.54
CA ALA A 213 17.41 -64.19 20.71
C ALA A 213 17.34 -63.29 21.98
N ASN A 214 16.82 -63.88 23.06
CA ASN A 214 16.66 -63.33 24.42
C ASN A 214 17.96 -63.19 25.23
N ALA A 215 17.95 -62.33 26.25
CA ALA A 215 18.53 -62.48 27.61
C ALA A 215 18.57 -61.07 28.26
N SER A 216 17.79 -60.69 29.29
CA SER A 216 17.61 -61.15 30.68
C SER A 216 18.24 -60.17 31.67
N GLU A 217 17.41 -59.70 32.63
CA GLU A 217 17.77 -59.40 34.04
C GLU A 217 18.72 -58.20 34.32
N SER A 218 18.60 -57.34 35.35
CA SER A 218 17.85 -57.34 36.61
C SER A 218 17.79 -55.92 37.22
N ASN A 219 16.86 -55.74 38.16
CA ASN A 219 16.58 -54.58 39.01
C ASN A 219 17.79 -54.07 39.85
N SER A 220 17.85 -52.76 40.16
CA SER A 220 17.67 -52.26 41.55
C SER A 220 17.83 -50.73 41.69
N ILE A 221 16.74 -50.14 42.15
CA ILE A 221 16.53 -48.99 43.07
C ILE A 221 17.75 -48.60 43.94
N MET A 222 18.10 -47.30 44.02
CA MET A 222 17.90 -46.45 45.21
C MET A 222 18.36 -44.99 45.03
N ASN A 223 17.51 -44.09 45.52
CA ASN A 223 17.74 -42.67 45.81
C ASN A 223 18.92 -42.45 46.76
N TYR A 224 19.61 -41.31 46.62
CA TYR A 224 19.96 -40.46 47.76
C TYR A 224 20.04 -38.99 47.31
N ALA A 225 19.28 -38.15 48.00
CA ALA A 225 19.42 -36.70 48.05
C ALA A 225 20.48 -36.33 49.09
N ILE A 226 21.28 -35.28 48.84
CA ILE A 226 21.98 -34.33 49.76
C ILE A 226 22.39 -33.16 48.85
N ASP A 227 21.74 -31.99 48.93
CA ASP A 227 22.03 -30.80 49.76
C ASP A 227 23.28 -29.97 49.33
N GLU A 228 23.02 -28.65 49.27
CA GLU A 228 23.88 -27.45 49.08
C GLU A 228 24.56 -27.19 47.73
#